data_AF-A0A426VZS0-F1
#
_entry.id   AF-A0A426VZS0-F1
#
_cell.length_a   1.000
_cell.length_b   1.000
_cell.length_c   1.000
_cell.angle_alpha   90.00
_cell.angle_beta   90.00
_cell.angle_gamma   90.00
#
_symmetry.space_group_name_H-M   'P 1'
#
loop_
_entity.id
_entity.type
_entity.pdbx_description
1 polymer ?
#
loop_
_entity_poly.entity_id
_entity_poly.type
_entity_poly.pdbx_seq_one_letter_code
_entity_poly.pdbx_strand_id
1 'polypeptide(L)'
;MKKKLAALSFLLVSLVLSGMAVGASIVGSSHDLTGTGVSASVCVFCHTPHNASTTNLTTPLWNRVDTTSTFQMYDSPTFDMSPAAGSQPAGVSLACLSCHDGSLSVDQLLNPPADFVANANTVGGLGTDLRNDHPISFGYNVGLDPAFEPAGTVVAAGLPLFGAAGDQVECGTCHNVHDPEINKFLRISNTASAMCVACHIK
;
A
#
# COMPACT_ATOMS: atom_id res chain seq x y z
N MET A 1 34.55 39.21 21.29
CA MET A 1 33.79 39.12 20.03
C MET A 1 33.94 37.76 19.32
N LYS A 2 35.14 37.15 19.26
CA LYS A 2 35.37 35.86 18.60
C LYS A 2 34.62 34.65 19.19
N LYS A 3 34.37 34.61 20.51
CA LYS A 3 33.59 33.53 21.17
C LYS A 3 32.08 33.56 20.88
N LYS A 4 31.52 34.72 20.52
CA LYS A 4 30.09 34.86 20.16
C LYS A 4 29.80 34.43 18.72
N LEU A 5 30.79 34.55 17.81
CA LEU A 5 30.67 34.09 16.42
C LEU A 5 30.69 32.55 16.30
N ALA A 6 31.45 31.86 17.15
CA ALA A 6 31.53 30.40 17.13
C ALA A 6 30.21 29.74 17.59
N ALA A 7 29.54 30.31 18.61
CA ALA A 7 28.24 29.82 19.08
C ALA A 7 27.12 30.03 18.05
N LEU A 8 27.16 31.12 17.29
CA LEU A 8 26.18 31.41 16.22
C LEU A 8 26.35 30.47 15.02
N SER A 9 27.59 30.10 14.70
CA SER A 9 27.89 29.15 13.60
C SER A 9 27.48 27.73 13.96
N PHE A 10 27.59 27.32 15.22
CA PHE A 10 27.13 26.00 15.68
C PHE A 10 25.60 25.88 15.69
N LEU A 11 24.89 26.99 15.98
CA LEU A 11 23.41 27.04 15.95
C LEU A 11 22.85 27.05 14.52
N LEU A 12 23.55 27.67 13.57
CA LEU A 12 23.17 27.70 12.17
C LEU A 12 23.41 26.35 11.47
N VAL A 13 24.47 25.61 11.82
CA VAL A 13 24.73 24.27 11.26
C VAL A 13 23.76 23.21 11.80
N SER A 14 23.28 23.35 13.04
CA SER A 14 22.30 22.43 13.62
C SER A 14 20.87 22.64 13.11
N LEU A 15 20.54 23.81 12.55
CA LEU A 15 19.22 24.08 11.96
C LEU A 15 19.08 23.56 10.52
N VAL A 16 20.19 23.28 9.83
CA VAL A 16 20.20 22.71 8.47
C VAL A 16 20.09 21.17 8.49
N LEU A 17 20.19 20.55 9.68
CA LEU A 17 20.03 19.11 9.87
C LEU A 17 18.65 18.70 10.42
N SER A 18 17.67 19.59 10.37
CA SER A 18 16.27 19.19 10.43
C SER A 18 15.92 18.65 9.05
N GLY A 19 16.15 17.35 8.85
CA GLY A 19 15.66 16.63 7.67
C GLY A 19 14.22 17.05 7.44
N MET A 20 13.91 17.50 6.22
CA MET A 20 12.55 17.75 5.80
C MET A 20 11.79 16.47 6.10
N ALA A 21 10.95 16.47 7.13
CA ALA A 21 9.97 15.41 7.29
C ALA A 21 9.06 15.56 6.08
N VAL A 22 9.33 14.78 5.03
CA VAL A 22 8.43 14.63 3.91
C VAL A 22 7.20 13.98 4.52
N GLY A 23 6.22 14.81 4.88
CA GLY A 23 4.96 14.30 5.37
C GLY A 23 4.37 13.43 4.28
N ALA A 24 4.03 12.19 4.62
CA ALA A 24 3.20 11.33 3.79
C ALA A 24 1.99 12.15 3.30
N SER A 25 1.85 12.29 1.99
CA SER A 25 0.79 13.08 1.37
C SER A 25 0.29 12.37 0.14
N ILE A 26 -1.03 12.31 0.01
CA ILE A 26 -1.72 11.79 -1.17
C ILE A 26 -2.41 12.92 -1.94
N VAL A 27 -2.24 14.18 -1.53
CA VAL A 27 -2.91 15.34 -2.14
C VAL A 27 -2.52 15.45 -3.61
N GLY A 28 -3.52 15.60 -4.49
CA GLY A 28 -3.36 15.66 -5.94
C GLY A 28 -3.01 14.32 -6.62
N SER A 29 -2.91 13.23 -5.87
CA SER A 29 -2.70 11.88 -6.41
C SER A 29 -4.02 11.22 -6.81
N SER A 30 -3.97 10.04 -7.45
CA SER A 30 -5.19 9.25 -7.72
C SER A 30 -5.95 8.81 -6.46
N HIS A 31 -5.30 8.81 -5.29
CA HIS A 31 -5.94 8.50 -4.01
C HIS A 31 -6.42 9.76 -3.26
N ASP A 32 -6.22 10.97 -3.83
CA ASP A 32 -6.91 12.16 -3.34
C ASP A 32 -8.39 12.11 -3.75
N LEU A 33 -9.20 11.53 -2.87
CA LEU A 33 -10.63 11.36 -3.12
C LEU A 33 -11.47 12.58 -2.71
N THR A 34 -10.85 13.69 -2.30
CA THR A 34 -11.60 14.91 -1.97
C THR A 34 -12.40 15.45 -3.17
N GLY A 35 -11.93 15.19 -4.40
CA GLY A 35 -12.63 15.52 -5.64
C GLY A 35 -13.92 14.73 -5.89
N THR A 36 -14.18 13.66 -5.12
CA THR A 36 -15.45 12.91 -5.19
C THR A 36 -16.61 13.66 -4.54
N GLY A 37 -16.32 14.69 -3.73
CA GLY A 37 -17.34 15.44 -2.99
C GLY A 37 -17.87 14.74 -1.73
N VAL A 38 -17.36 13.55 -1.37
CA VAL A 38 -17.77 12.83 -0.15
C VAL A 38 -17.34 13.55 1.12
N SER A 39 -16.10 14.07 1.15
CA SER A 39 -15.54 14.82 2.27
C SER A 39 -14.33 15.63 1.79
N ALA A 40 -14.06 16.76 2.45
CA ALA A 40 -12.84 17.54 2.23
C ALA A 40 -11.62 16.94 2.96
N SER A 41 -11.82 15.96 3.84
CA SER A 41 -10.75 15.35 4.64
C SER A 41 -10.05 14.22 3.90
N VAL A 42 -8.87 14.49 3.34
CA VAL A 42 -8.16 13.58 2.43
C VAL A 42 -7.91 12.16 2.98
N CYS A 43 -7.63 12.01 4.28
CA CYS A 43 -7.33 10.70 4.86
C CYS A 43 -8.57 9.90 5.28
N VAL A 44 -9.76 10.52 5.34
CA VAL A 44 -10.95 9.90 5.96
C VAL A 44 -11.47 8.70 5.17
N PHE A 45 -11.14 8.66 3.88
CA PHE A 45 -11.48 7.55 2.98
C PHE A 45 -10.75 6.24 3.30
N CYS A 46 -9.70 6.32 4.13
CA CYS A 46 -8.87 5.19 4.52
C CYS A 46 -8.79 5.05 6.05
N HIS A 47 -8.68 6.17 6.77
CA HIS A 47 -8.38 6.17 8.21
C HIS A 47 -9.37 6.97 9.03
N THR A 48 -9.67 6.50 10.24
CA THR A 48 -10.46 7.20 11.25
C THR A 48 -9.81 7.11 12.63
N PRO A 49 -9.69 8.22 13.39
CA PRO A 49 -9.06 8.19 14.71
C PRO A 49 -9.81 7.32 15.73
N HIS A 50 -11.12 7.11 15.54
CA HIS A 50 -11.97 6.32 16.43
C HIS A 50 -12.95 5.47 15.62
N ASN A 51 -13.47 4.41 16.23
CA ASN A 51 -14.47 3.53 15.60
C ASN A 51 -13.99 2.96 14.25
N ALA A 52 -12.69 2.71 14.15
CA ALA A 52 -12.09 2.02 13.01
C ALA A 52 -12.54 0.55 12.95
N SER A 53 -12.28 -0.08 11.80
CA SER A 53 -12.52 -1.49 11.56
C SER A 53 -11.91 -2.35 12.66
N THR A 54 -12.70 -3.31 13.13
CA THR A 54 -12.26 -4.36 14.06
C THR A 54 -11.93 -5.67 13.34
N THR A 55 -12.14 -5.73 12.02
CA THR A 55 -11.87 -6.89 11.16
C THR A 55 -10.59 -6.70 10.36
N ASN A 56 -10.31 -5.50 9.88
CA ASN A 56 -9.09 -5.15 9.15
C ASN A 56 -7.99 -4.66 10.10
N LEU A 57 -7.38 -5.60 10.84
CA LEU A 57 -6.37 -5.27 11.85
C LEU A 57 -4.98 -5.02 11.25
N THR A 58 -4.77 -5.37 9.98
CA THR A 58 -3.51 -5.18 9.27
C THR A 58 -3.32 -3.76 8.75
N THR A 59 -4.41 -2.99 8.64
CA THR A 59 -4.37 -1.59 8.23
C THR A 59 -4.77 -0.71 9.42
N PRO A 60 -3.85 0.10 9.96
CA PRO A 60 -4.12 0.89 11.16
C PRO A 60 -5.33 1.80 10.96
N LEU A 61 -6.24 1.82 11.93
CA LEU A 61 -7.34 2.78 11.97
C LEU A 61 -8.24 2.77 10.72
N TRP A 62 -8.40 1.61 10.06
CA TRP A 62 -9.13 1.50 8.80
C TRP A 62 -10.58 1.98 8.89
N ASN A 63 -10.99 2.88 8.00
CA ASN A 63 -12.30 3.53 8.03
C ASN A 63 -13.27 3.04 6.95
N ARG A 64 -13.03 1.89 6.32
CA ARG A 64 -13.96 1.36 5.30
C ARG A 64 -14.50 -0.01 5.66
N VAL A 65 -15.68 -0.27 5.12
CA VAL A 65 -16.24 -1.61 5.05
C VAL A 65 -15.28 -2.47 4.22
N ASP A 66 -14.89 -3.63 4.74
CA ASP A 66 -14.10 -4.58 3.97
C ASP A 66 -14.98 -5.22 2.88
N THR A 67 -14.37 -5.53 1.74
CA THR A 67 -15.08 -6.28 0.71
C THR A 67 -15.46 -7.68 1.21
N THR A 68 -16.65 -8.14 0.84
CA THR A 68 -17.11 -9.52 1.01
C THR A 68 -17.08 -10.31 -0.29
N SER A 69 -16.48 -9.75 -1.34
CA SER A 69 -16.33 -10.40 -2.64
C SER A 69 -15.46 -11.65 -2.54
N THR A 70 -15.77 -12.65 -3.37
CA THR A 70 -14.90 -13.81 -3.59
C THR A 70 -14.08 -13.59 -4.85
N PHE A 71 -12.77 -13.81 -4.76
CA PHE A 71 -11.81 -13.59 -5.83
C PHE A 71 -11.42 -14.89 -6.52
N GLN A 72 -11.30 -14.82 -7.85
CA GLN A 72 -10.60 -15.84 -8.64
C GLN A 72 -9.10 -15.59 -8.50
N MET A 73 -8.46 -16.43 -7.69
CA MET A 73 -7.03 -16.35 -7.46
C MET A 73 -6.24 -16.97 -8.61
N TYR A 74 -4.97 -16.59 -8.67
CA TYR A 74 -3.98 -17.09 -9.62
C TYR A 74 -3.94 -18.62 -9.62
N ASP A 75 -3.97 -19.20 -10.81
CA ASP A 75 -3.78 -20.63 -11.05
C ASP A 75 -2.92 -20.77 -12.30
N SER A 76 -1.67 -21.17 -12.12
CA SER A 76 -0.71 -21.34 -13.21
C SER A 76 0.23 -22.51 -12.91
N PRO A 77 0.50 -23.39 -13.89
CA PRO A 77 1.48 -24.46 -13.74
C PRO A 77 2.91 -24.00 -13.45
N THR A 78 3.22 -22.71 -13.67
CA THR A 78 4.53 -22.11 -13.43
C THR A 78 4.57 -21.23 -12.19
N PHE A 79 3.56 -21.31 -11.33
CA PHE A 79 3.53 -20.57 -10.07
C PHE A 79 3.82 -21.52 -8.91
N ASP A 80 5.10 -21.77 -8.66
CA ASP A 80 5.57 -22.74 -7.66
C ASP A 80 5.23 -22.33 -6.22
N MET A 81 5.16 -21.02 -5.96
CA MET A 81 4.74 -20.44 -4.68
C MET A 81 3.21 -20.21 -4.61
N SER A 82 2.43 -21.02 -5.33
CA SER A 82 0.98 -20.88 -5.37
C SER A 82 0.37 -20.90 -3.96
N PRO A 83 -0.59 -20.00 -3.67
CA PRO A 83 -1.35 -20.09 -2.44
C PRO A 83 -2.17 -21.40 -2.42
N ALA A 84 -2.57 -21.81 -1.22
CA ALA A 84 -3.40 -22.99 -1.05
C ALA A 84 -4.75 -22.83 -1.79
N ALA A 85 -5.31 -23.95 -2.26
CA ALA A 85 -6.61 -23.93 -2.90
C ALA A 85 -7.68 -23.33 -1.97
N GLY A 86 -8.45 -22.36 -2.48
CA GLY A 86 -9.46 -21.64 -1.71
C GLY A 86 -8.94 -20.49 -0.87
N SER A 87 -7.63 -20.19 -0.89
CA SER A 87 -7.10 -18.93 -0.35
C SER A 87 -7.80 -17.73 -0.99
N GLN A 88 -7.93 -16.66 -0.23
CA GLN A 88 -8.50 -15.38 -0.65
C GLN A 88 -7.53 -14.26 -0.28
N PRO A 89 -7.62 -13.08 -0.92
CA PRO A 89 -6.81 -11.94 -0.55
C PRO A 89 -6.97 -11.61 0.93
N ALA A 90 -5.85 -11.33 1.59
CA ALA A 90 -5.80 -11.07 3.02
C ALA A 90 -4.87 -9.87 3.28
N GLY A 91 -4.70 -9.56 4.57
CA GLY A 91 -3.76 -8.54 5.01
C GLY A 91 -4.01 -7.17 4.37
N VAL A 92 -2.92 -6.49 4.01
CA VAL A 92 -2.99 -5.12 3.45
C VAL A 92 -3.70 -5.07 2.10
N SER A 93 -3.62 -6.14 1.30
CA SER A 93 -4.26 -6.17 -0.01
C SER A 93 -5.79 -6.12 0.08
N LEU A 94 -6.38 -6.69 1.14
CA LEU A 94 -7.83 -6.62 1.37
C LEU A 94 -8.31 -5.17 1.55
N ALA A 95 -7.49 -4.31 2.18
CA ALA A 95 -7.82 -2.89 2.30
C ALA A 95 -7.86 -2.19 0.94
N CYS A 96 -6.90 -2.48 0.04
CA CYS A 96 -6.91 -1.98 -1.33
C CYS A 96 -8.17 -2.45 -2.08
N LEU A 97 -8.50 -3.74 -1.95
CA LEU A 97 -9.60 -4.37 -2.65
C LEU A 97 -10.97 -3.87 -2.21
N SER A 98 -11.13 -3.29 -1.02
CA SER A 98 -12.38 -2.62 -0.62
C SER A 98 -12.75 -1.37 -1.45
N CYS A 99 -11.90 -0.92 -2.37
CA CYS A 99 -12.31 -0.05 -3.48
C CYS A 99 -12.06 -0.74 -4.82
N HIS A 100 -10.88 -1.36 -4.96
CA HIS A 100 -10.41 -1.83 -6.25
C HIS A 100 -11.14 -3.06 -6.78
N ASP A 101 -11.89 -3.79 -5.95
CA ASP A 101 -12.72 -4.89 -6.44
C ASP A 101 -13.98 -4.42 -7.17
N GLY A 102 -14.28 -3.12 -7.13
CA GLY A 102 -15.41 -2.50 -7.83
C GLY A 102 -16.78 -2.76 -7.18
N SER A 103 -16.83 -3.37 -5.99
CA SER A 103 -18.10 -3.72 -5.32
C SER A 103 -18.60 -2.64 -4.37
N LEU A 104 -17.70 -1.83 -3.80
CA LEU A 104 -18.02 -0.81 -2.82
C LEU A 104 -17.82 0.61 -3.39
N SER A 105 -18.76 1.50 -3.06
CA SER A 105 -18.67 2.92 -3.39
C SER A 105 -17.74 3.68 -2.43
N VAL A 106 -17.28 4.86 -2.87
CA VAL A 106 -16.35 5.72 -2.09
C VAL A 106 -16.90 6.20 -0.76
N ASP A 107 -18.22 6.18 -0.60
CA ASP A 107 -18.93 6.65 0.58
C ASP A 107 -19.15 5.56 1.66
N GLN A 108 -18.67 4.33 1.44
CA GLN A 108 -18.79 3.21 2.38
C GLN A 108 -17.78 3.29 3.54
N LEU A 109 -17.91 4.35 4.33
CA LEU A 109 -17.07 4.62 5.50
C LEU A 109 -17.70 4.08 6.79
N LEU A 110 -16.88 3.53 7.69
CA LEU A 110 -17.31 3.02 9.00
C LEU A 110 -17.63 4.15 9.99
N ASN A 111 -16.83 5.21 9.96
CA ASN A 111 -16.99 6.41 10.74
C ASN A 111 -16.92 7.64 9.81
N PRO A 112 -18.06 8.03 9.21
CA PRO A 112 -18.13 9.21 8.36
C PRO A 112 -17.79 10.51 9.11
N PRO A 113 -17.09 11.46 8.48
CA PRO A 113 -16.80 12.76 9.08
C PRO A 113 -18.06 13.65 9.13
N ALA A 114 -17.97 14.77 9.85
CA ALA A 114 -19.08 15.72 9.99
C ALA A 114 -19.49 16.39 8.66
N ASP A 115 -18.57 16.49 7.69
CA ASP A 115 -18.80 17.05 6.36
C ASP A 115 -19.21 15.99 5.32
N PHE A 116 -19.57 14.79 5.78
CA PHE A 116 -19.90 13.67 4.89
C PHE A 116 -21.08 13.97 3.96
N VAL A 117 -20.88 13.67 2.68
CA VAL A 117 -21.90 13.67 1.64
C VAL A 117 -21.94 12.30 0.99
N ALA A 118 -23.13 11.69 0.90
CA ALA A 118 -23.30 10.41 0.24
C ALA A 118 -22.93 10.51 -1.26
N ASN A 119 -22.16 9.54 -1.74
CA ASN A 119 -21.76 9.41 -3.14
C ASN A 119 -21.52 7.93 -3.45
N ALA A 120 -22.50 7.31 -4.09
CA ALA A 120 -22.47 5.89 -4.44
C ALA A 120 -21.56 5.56 -5.64
N ASN A 121 -20.65 6.45 -6.04
CA ASN A 121 -19.71 6.18 -7.13
C ASN A 121 -18.65 5.18 -6.69
N THR A 122 -18.30 4.24 -7.56
CA THR A 122 -17.17 3.33 -7.35
C THR A 122 -15.90 3.96 -7.92
N VAL A 123 -14.76 3.69 -7.27
CA VAL A 123 -13.44 4.12 -7.76
C VAL A 123 -12.48 2.93 -7.75
N GLY A 124 -11.57 2.90 -8.71
CA GLY A 124 -10.83 1.68 -9.00
C GLY A 124 -11.70 0.67 -9.76
N GLY A 125 -11.11 -0.45 -10.16
CA GLY A 125 -11.81 -1.43 -11.01
C GLY A 125 -10.89 -2.54 -11.52
N LEU A 126 -10.19 -3.19 -10.60
CA LEU A 126 -9.55 -4.48 -10.87
C LEU A 126 -10.62 -5.57 -11.02
N GLY A 127 -11.69 -5.48 -10.22
CA GLY A 127 -12.72 -6.51 -10.16
C GLY A 127 -12.31 -7.67 -9.24
N THR A 128 -12.95 -8.82 -9.43
CA THR A 128 -12.75 -10.01 -8.60
C THR A 128 -11.98 -11.12 -9.31
N ASP A 129 -11.60 -10.94 -10.57
CA ASP A 129 -10.75 -11.88 -11.31
C ASP A 129 -9.31 -11.38 -11.28
N LEU A 130 -8.47 -11.97 -10.41
CA LEU A 130 -7.08 -11.57 -10.24
C LEU A 130 -6.12 -12.40 -11.12
N ARG A 131 -6.62 -13.37 -11.89
CA ARG A 131 -5.77 -14.32 -12.63
C ARG A 131 -4.88 -13.68 -13.70
N ASN A 132 -5.20 -12.45 -14.12
CA ASN A 132 -4.43 -11.65 -15.07
C ASN A 132 -3.53 -10.60 -14.41
N ASP A 133 -3.54 -10.49 -13.08
CA ASP A 133 -2.71 -9.58 -12.30
C ASP A 133 -1.45 -10.27 -11.77
N HIS A 134 -0.49 -9.47 -11.29
CA HIS A 134 0.66 -10.03 -10.58
C HIS A 134 0.20 -10.63 -9.25
N PRO A 135 0.63 -11.86 -8.90
CA PRO A 135 0.25 -12.50 -7.65
C PRO A 135 0.47 -11.64 -6.40
N ILE A 136 -0.51 -11.67 -5.49
CA ILE A 136 -0.52 -11.06 -4.15
C ILE A 136 -1.20 -12.01 -3.16
N SER A 137 -1.05 -11.74 -1.86
CA SER A 137 -1.56 -12.58 -0.76
C SER A 137 -1.08 -14.03 -0.86
N PHE A 138 0.21 -14.21 -1.17
CA PHE A 138 0.89 -15.49 -1.20
C PHE A 138 2.28 -15.39 -0.53
N GLY A 139 2.74 -16.53 -0.01
CA GLY A 139 4.02 -16.62 0.69
C GLY A 139 5.21 -16.64 -0.27
N TYR A 140 6.15 -15.73 -0.07
CA TYR A 140 7.44 -15.67 -0.73
C TYR A 140 8.40 -16.70 -0.14
N ASN A 141 8.54 -17.84 -0.81
CA ASN A 141 9.35 -18.96 -0.34
C ASN A 141 10.32 -19.45 -1.42
N VAL A 142 11.54 -18.93 -1.39
CA VAL A 142 12.63 -19.32 -2.29
C VAL A 142 13.05 -20.80 -2.16
N GLY A 143 12.59 -21.51 -1.14
CA GLY A 143 12.77 -22.96 -1.02
C GLY A 143 11.87 -23.77 -1.95
N LEU A 144 10.79 -23.17 -2.47
CA LEU A 144 9.90 -23.77 -3.47
C LEU A 144 10.35 -23.45 -4.90
N ASP A 145 10.97 -22.29 -5.12
CA ASP A 145 11.52 -21.90 -6.41
C ASP A 145 12.89 -21.19 -6.24
N PRO A 146 13.99 -21.82 -6.67
CA PRO A 146 15.34 -21.25 -6.58
C PRO A 146 15.62 -20.17 -7.63
N ALA A 147 14.71 -19.89 -8.58
CA ALA A 147 14.82 -18.80 -9.53
C ALA A 147 14.43 -17.43 -8.95
N PHE A 148 14.31 -17.34 -7.63
CA PHE A 148 13.96 -16.12 -6.91
C PHE A 148 15.09 -15.65 -5.98
N GLU A 149 15.26 -14.34 -5.93
CA GLU A 149 16.20 -13.67 -5.03
C GLU A 149 15.79 -13.90 -3.56
N PRO A 150 16.73 -14.06 -2.62
CA PRO A 150 16.41 -14.18 -1.21
C PRO A 150 15.58 -12.99 -0.70
N ALA A 151 14.66 -13.25 0.23
CA ALA A 151 13.79 -12.21 0.81
C ALA A 151 14.57 -10.97 1.32
N GLY A 152 15.75 -11.18 1.92
CA GLY A 152 16.62 -10.09 2.35
C GLY A 152 17.09 -9.18 1.22
N THR A 153 17.36 -9.74 0.03
CA THR A 153 17.71 -8.98 -1.18
C THR A 153 16.52 -8.16 -1.67
N VAL A 154 15.34 -8.76 -1.72
CA VAL A 154 14.08 -8.10 -2.13
C VAL A 154 13.78 -6.89 -1.23
N VAL A 155 13.86 -7.10 0.09
CA VAL A 155 13.64 -6.03 1.09
C VAL A 155 14.71 -4.94 0.98
N ALA A 156 15.98 -5.32 0.81
CA ALA A 156 17.07 -4.35 0.62
C ALA A 156 16.93 -3.53 -0.68
N ALA A 157 16.28 -4.10 -1.71
CA ALA A 157 15.93 -3.39 -2.93
C ALA A 157 14.76 -2.40 -2.76
N GLY A 158 14.16 -2.31 -1.57
CA GLY A 158 13.07 -1.38 -1.25
C GLY A 158 11.66 -1.98 -1.38
N LEU A 159 11.55 -3.30 -1.50
CA LEU A 159 10.28 -4.02 -1.62
C LEU A 159 9.99 -4.80 -0.34
N PRO A 160 9.20 -4.25 0.60
CA PRO A 160 8.90 -4.91 1.85
C PRO A 160 7.98 -6.11 1.63
N LEU A 161 8.23 -7.18 2.37
CA LEU A 161 7.32 -8.30 2.51
C LEU A 161 6.50 -8.12 3.80
N PHE A 162 5.26 -8.58 3.76
CA PHE A 162 4.25 -8.37 4.81
C PHE A 162 4.02 -9.65 5.62
N GLY A 163 3.06 -9.60 6.54
CA GLY A 163 2.74 -10.71 7.43
C GLY A 163 3.68 -10.81 8.63
N ALA A 164 3.31 -11.63 9.61
CA ALA A 164 4.06 -11.75 10.87
C ALA A 164 5.47 -12.32 10.67
N ALA A 165 5.66 -13.15 9.64
CA ALA A 165 6.96 -13.72 9.28
C ALA A 165 7.75 -12.85 8.29
N GLY A 166 7.17 -11.76 7.77
CA GLY A 166 7.82 -10.90 6.78
C GLY A 166 8.09 -11.61 5.45
N ASP A 167 7.16 -12.47 5.04
CA ASP A 167 7.29 -13.36 3.89
C ASP A 167 6.08 -13.30 2.96
N GLN A 168 5.13 -12.37 3.13
CA GLN A 168 3.96 -12.25 2.24
C GLN A 168 4.19 -11.19 1.17
N VAL A 169 3.95 -11.55 -0.10
CA VAL A 169 3.85 -10.57 -1.18
C VAL A 169 2.44 -10.00 -1.17
N GLU A 170 2.32 -8.67 -1.07
CA GLU A 170 1.05 -7.97 -1.05
C GLU A 170 1.06 -6.78 -2.00
N CYS A 171 -0.09 -6.13 -2.26
CA CYS A 171 -0.12 -4.88 -3.02
C CYS A 171 0.86 -3.85 -2.46
N GLY A 172 0.95 -3.80 -1.13
CA GLY A 172 1.86 -2.91 -0.40
C GLY A 172 3.35 -3.20 -0.62
N THR A 173 3.73 -4.34 -1.19
CA THR A 173 5.13 -4.68 -1.51
C THR A 173 5.64 -3.81 -2.64
N CYS A 174 4.80 -3.57 -3.64
CA CYS A 174 5.14 -2.74 -4.80
C CYS A 174 4.63 -1.31 -4.65
N HIS A 175 3.50 -1.12 -3.96
CA HIS A 175 2.82 0.16 -3.84
C HIS A 175 2.98 0.80 -2.46
N ASN A 176 3.37 2.08 -2.40
CA ASN A 176 3.37 2.91 -1.21
C ASN A 176 2.28 3.98 -1.34
N VAL A 177 1.07 3.68 -0.89
CA VAL A 177 -0.10 4.56 -1.04
C VAL A 177 0.07 5.94 -0.42
N HIS A 178 1.07 6.14 0.45
CA HIS A 178 1.37 7.39 1.12
C HIS A 178 2.44 8.24 0.40
N ASP A 179 2.96 7.73 -0.71
CA ASP A 179 4.06 8.32 -1.48
C ASP A 179 3.74 8.26 -2.98
N PRO A 180 3.19 9.35 -3.55
CA PRO A 180 2.83 9.42 -4.95
C PRO A 180 4.00 9.83 -5.87
N GLU A 181 5.24 9.94 -5.37
CA GLU A 181 6.37 10.47 -6.16
C GLU A 181 6.65 9.65 -7.42
N ILE A 182 6.49 8.32 -7.34
CA ILE A 182 6.62 7.43 -8.49
C ILE A 182 5.22 7.05 -8.96
N ASN A 183 4.98 7.20 -10.28
CA ASN A 183 3.69 6.88 -10.90
C ASN A 183 3.14 5.53 -10.44
N LYS A 184 1.83 5.45 -10.20
CA LYS A 184 1.14 4.30 -9.58
C LYS A 184 1.61 3.99 -8.16
N PHE A 185 2.17 4.96 -7.43
CA PHE A 185 2.65 4.79 -6.07
C PHE A 185 3.73 3.72 -5.93
N LEU A 186 4.55 3.49 -6.97
CA LEU A 186 5.56 2.42 -6.88
C LEU A 186 6.63 2.77 -5.83
N ARG A 187 7.09 1.79 -5.06
CA ARG A 187 8.19 1.97 -4.09
C ARG A 187 9.53 2.21 -4.76
N ILE A 188 9.72 1.63 -5.93
CA ILE A 188 10.90 1.81 -6.77
C ILE A 188 10.49 1.96 -8.24
N SER A 189 11.34 2.63 -9.03
CA SER A 189 11.13 2.75 -10.46
C SER A 189 11.16 1.37 -11.13
N ASN A 190 10.20 1.08 -12.01
CA ASN A 190 10.22 -0.13 -12.83
C ASN A 190 10.96 0.07 -14.17
N THR A 191 11.84 1.07 -14.26
CA THR A 191 12.66 1.29 -15.47
C THR A 191 13.50 0.04 -15.73
N ALA A 192 13.55 -0.41 -17.00
CA ALA A 192 14.25 -1.64 -17.39
C ALA A 192 13.85 -2.90 -16.60
N SER A 193 12.59 -2.97 -16.13
CA SER A 193 12.07 -4.07 -15.32
C SER A 193 12.78 -4.25 -13.97
N ALA A 194 13.34 -3.17 -13.40
CA ALA A 194 14.05 -3.20 -12.13
C ALA A 194 13.22 -3.82 -10.98
N MET A 195 11.90 -3.62 -10.99
CA MET A 195 11.00 -4.26 -10.02
C MET A 195 11.00 -5.78 -10.16
N CYS A 196 10.92 -6.29 -11.40
CA CYS A 196 10.85 -7.71 -11.67
C CYS A 196 12.15 -8.41 -11.24
N VAL A 197 13.31 -7.82 -11.60
CA VAL A 197 14.62 -8.40 -11.29
C VAL A 197 15.06 -8.19 -9.84
N ALA A 198 14.27 -7.46 -9.04
CA ALA A 198 14.47 -7.43 -7.59
C ALA A 198 14.07 -8.75 -6.93
N CYS A 199 13.13 -9.49 -7.55
CA CYS A 199 12.63 -10.77 -7.05
C CYS A 199 13.06 -11.96 -7.93
N HIS A 200 13.13 -11.78 -9.25
CA HIS A 200 13.38 -12.88 -10.19
C HIS A 200 14.81 -12.89 -10.70
N ILE A 201 15.47 -14.04 -10.57
CA ILE A 201 16.78 -14.31 -11.15
C ILE A 201 16.57 -14.63 -12.63
N LYS A 202 17.29 -13.93 -13.52
CA LYS A 202 17.26 -14.14 -14.97
C LYS A 202 18.36 -15.08 -15.45
#